data_AF-A0A938GD75-F1
#
_entry.id   AF-A0A938GD75-F1
#
_cell.length_a   1.000
_cell.length_b   1.000
_cell.length_c   1.000
_cell.angle_alpha   90.00
_cell.angle_beta   90.00
_cell.angle_gamma   90.00
#
_symmetry.space_group_name_H-M   'P 1'
#
loop_
_entity.id
_entity.type
_entity.pdbx_description
1 polymer ?
#
loop_
_entity_poly.entity_id
_entity_poly.type
_entity_poly.pdbx_seq_one_letter_code
_entity_poly.pdbx_strand_id
1 'polypeptide(L)' 'MNTSDLVTVDPDTLGGTPVFKGTRVPVKTLFEYLENNYTLETRQCS' A
#
# COMPACT_ATOMS: atom_id res chain seq x y z
N MET A 1 -19.67 -7.44 -0.12
CA MET A 1 -18.64 -6.55 0.45
C MET A 1 -18.38 -5.46 -0.56
N ASN A 2 -18.45 -4.19 -0.16
CA ASN A 2 -18.25 -3.08 -1.08
C ASN A 2 -16.76 -2.68 -1.09
N THR A 3 -16.26 -2.24 -2.24
CA THR A 3 -14.84 -1.84 -2.38
C THR A 3 -14.47 -0.65 -1.49
N SER A 4 -15.44 0.23 -1.21
CA SER A 4 -15.33 1.35 -0.26
C SER A 4 -15.11 0.92 1.20
N ASP A 5 -15.29 -0.36 1.51
CA ASP A 5 -14.99 -0.91 2.84
C ASP A 5 -13.53 -1.29 3.01
N LEU A 6 -12.77 -1.37 1.91
CA LEU A 6 -11.37 -1.83 1.91
C LEU A 6 -10.39 -0.72 1.50
N VAL A 7 -10.81 0.15 0.58
CA VAL A 7 -9.97 1.23 0.04
C VAL A 7 -10.69 2.56 0.21
N THR A 8 -9.96 3.58 0.62
CA THR A 8 -10.46 4.96 0.76
C THR A 8 -9.62 5.90 -0.09
N VAL A 9 -10.31 6.83 -0.76
CA VAL A 9 -9.73 7.88 -1.58
C VAL A 9 -10.25 9.19 -1.04
N ASP A 10 -9.37 9.99 -0.44
CA ASP A 10 -9.72 11.25 0.18
C ASP A 10 -8.65 12.29 -0.21
N PRO A 11 -9.01 13.45 -0.76
CA PRO A 11 -8.06 14.49 -1.15
C PRO A 11 -7.18 14.98 0.01
N ASP A 12 -7.67 14.93 1.25
CA ASP A 12 -6.92 15.30 2.45
C ASP A 12 -5.94 14.19 2.88
N THR A 13 -6.15 12.96 2.42
CA THR A 13 -5.29 11.80 2.71
C THR A 13 -4.32 11.55 1.56
N LEU A 14 -3.03 11.85 1.79
CA LEU A 14 -1.96 11.67 0.79
C LEU A 14 -2.29 12.29 -0.57
N GLY A 15 -3.00 13.42 -0.58
CA GLY A 15 -3.34 14.16 -1.81
C GLY A 15 -4.31 13.44 -2.73
N GLY A 16 -5.21 12.61 -2.20
CA GLY A 16 -6.13 11.80 -3.01
C GLY A 16 -5.55 10.47 -3.47
N THR A 17 -4.42 10.04 -2.92
CA THR A 17 -3.86 8.72 -3.22
C THR A 17 -4.73 7.63 -2.59
N PRO A 18 -5.10 6.56 -3.32
CA PRO A 18 -5.86 5.44 -2.75
C PRO A 18 -5.04 4.71 -1.67
N VAL A 19 -5.63 4.58 -0.49
CA VAL A 19 -5.03 3.91 0.69
C VAL A 19 -5.92 2.79 1.21
N PHE A 20 -5.33 1.79 1.88
CA PHE A 20 -6.11 0.78 2.61
C PHE A 20 -6.83 1.43 3.80
N LYS A 21 -8.14 1.17 3.93
CA LYS A 21 -8.99 1.75 4.97
C LYS A 21 -8.43 1.47 6.36
N GLY A 22 -8.36 2.50 7.20
CA GLY A 22 -7.76 2.41 8.54
C GLY A 22 -6.22 2.51 8.55
N THR A 23 -5.59 2.72 7.40
CA THR A 23 -4.14 2.92 7.29
C THR A 23 -3.84 4.16 6.45
N ARG A 24 -2.58 4.62 6.51
CA ARG A 24 -2.02 5.59 5.54
C ARG A 24 -1.12 4.90 4.52
N VAL A 25 -1.31 3.61 4.28
CA VAL A 25 -0.50 2.83 3.36
C VAL A 25 -1.14 2.90 1.97
N PRO A 26 -0.44 3.45 0.96
CA PRO A 26 -0.93 3.46 -0.42
C PRO A 26 -1.13 2.06 -0.95
N VAL A 27 -2.17 1.88 -1.77
CA VAL A 27 -2.39 0.59 -2.45
C VAL A 27 -1.24 0.27 -3.42
N LYS A 28 -0.61 1.30 -4.00
CA LYS A 28 0.56 1.17 -4.89
C LYS A 28 1.70 0.38 -4.26
N THR A 29 1.92 0.56 -2.95
CA THR A 29 2.99 -0.11 -2.22
C THR A 29 2.85 -1.64 -2.26
N LEU A 30 1.63 -2.17 -2.24
CA LEU A 30 1.41 -3.61 -2.41
C LEU A 30 1.93 -4.11 -3.76
N PHE A 31 1.59 -3.39 -4.84
CA PHE A 31 2.05 -3.74 -6.18
C PHE A 31 3.56 -3.61 -6.32
N GLU A 32 4.16 -2.57 -5.75
CA GLU A 32 5.62 -2.43 -5.68
C GLU A 32 6.25 -3.64 -4.97
N TYR A 33 5.68 -4.11 -3.86
CA TYR A 33 6.20 -5.31 -3.17
C TYR A 33 6.14 -6.57 -4.04
N LEU A 34 5.06 -6.73 -4.81
CA LEU A 34 4.88 -7.87 -5.71
C LEU A 34 5.80 -7.80 -6.94
N GLU A 35 5.95 -6.61 -7.52
CA GLU A 35 6.81 -6.37 -8.69
C GLU A 35 8.29 -6.58 -8.36
N ASN A 36 8.74 -6.06 -7.22
CA ASN A 36 10.14 -6.10 -6.83
C ASN A 36 10.60 -7.48 -6.31
N ASN A 37 9.73 -8.50 -6.30
CA ASN A 37 10.03 -9.87 -5.86
C ASN A 37 10.85 -9.89 -4.55
N TYR A 38 10.48 -9.02 -3.60
CA TYR A 38 11.21 -8.92 -2.33
C TYR A 38 11.11 -10.24 -1.58
N THR A 39 12.26 -10.90 -1.42
CA THR A 39 12.37 -12.07 -0.55
C THR A 39 12.58 -11.61 0.88
N LEU A 40 11.95 -12.29 1.84
CA LEU A 40 12.14 -12.05 3.27
C LEU A 40 13.59 -12.36 3.74
N GLU A 41 14.41 -12.94 2.86
CA GLU A 41 15.77 -13.39 3.10
C GLU A 41 16.84 -12.35 2.72
N THR A 42 16.47 -11.09 2.48
CA THR A 42 17.48 -10.05 2.31
C THR A 42 18.05 -9.67 3.68
N ARG A 43 19.00 -10.46 4.20
CA ARG A 43 19.94 -9.98 5.19
C ARG A 43 20.83 -8.92 4.53
N GLN A 44 20.37 -7.68 4.55
CA GLN A 44 21.21 -6.52 4.27
C GLN A 44 22.12 -6.30 5.50
N CYS A 45 23.13 -7.16 5.66
CA CYS A 45 24.25 -6.89 6.55
C CYS A 45 25.52 -7.19 5.77
N SER A 46 26.08 -6.12 5.19
CA SER A 46 27.50 -5.99 4.84
C SER A 46 27.93 -4.60 5.25
#